data_AF-A0A4U5MB89-F1
#
_entry.id   AF-A0A4U5MB89-F1
#
_cell.length_a   1.000
_cell.length_b   1.000
_cell.length_c   1.000
_cell.angle_alpha   90.00
_cell.angle_beta   90.00
_cell.angle_gamma   90.00
#
_symmetry.space_group_name_H-M   'P 1'
#
loop_
_entity.id
_entity.type
_entity.pdbx_description
1 polymer ?
#
loop_
_entity_poly.entity_id
_entity_poly.type
_entity_poly.pdbx_seq_one_letter_code
_entity_poly.pdbx_strand_id
1 'polypeptide(L)'
;MEIYWILWVTCSQQTKGSWNILRRAFIRRSDLSWLCMGDFNDLQSVDDKRGLHDHPHALIQGYRVAIEECQLTGIPLLAFPFTWERGRGTDHWVQERLDRAMGTGPWLHHFTNTELHNLTASISDHNPLLLVYRKQCIYRKHIRFRFENAWIREPELGGMIRKAWDDTAGERVLQRFSVCTQRLSD
;
A
#
# COMPACT_ATOMS: atom_id res chain seq x y z
N MET A 1 15.19 -9.89 8.01
CA MET A 1 14.45 -9.49 6.80
C MET A 1 13.69 -10.72 6.38
N GLU A 2 12.43 -10.85 6.83
CA GLU A 2 11.62 -12.02 6.52
C GLU A 2 11.10 -11.86 5.10
N ILE A 3 11.57 -12.71 4.19
CA ILE A 3 11.08 -12.76 2.82
C ILE A 3 9.78 -13.57 2.87
N TYR A 4 8.66 -12.88 2.85
CA TYR A 4 7.35 -13.49 2.62
C TYR A 4 7.26 -13.75 1.11
N TRP A 5 7.48 -15.01 0.75
CA TRP A 5 7.57 -15.63 -0.57
C TRP A 5 7.06 -14.79 -1.76
N ILE A 6 7.98 -14.47 -2.68
CA ILE A 6 7.67 -13.91 -4.00
C ILE A 6 7.58 -15.08 -4.99
N LEU A 7 6.40 -15.29 -5.59
CA LEU A 7 6.27 -16.20 -6.72
C LEU A 7 6.46 -15.41 -8.02
N TRP A 8 7.51 -15.75 -8.77
CA TRP A 8 7.62 -15.35 -10.18
C TRP A 8 6.79 -16.30 -11.02
N VAL A 9 5.75 -15.76 -11.67
CA VAL A 9 4.97 -16.51 -12.66
C VAL A 9 5.39 -15.99 -14.02
N THR A 10 5.99 -16.84 -14.84
CA THR A 10 6.17 -16.60 -16.27
C THR A 10 5.22 -17.54 -16.99
N CYS A 11 4.05 -17.06 -17.39
CA CYS A 11 3.12 -17.88 -18.16
C CYS A 11 3.33 -17.63 -19.65
N SER A 12 4.15 -18.44 -20.32
CA SER A 12 4.51 -18.22 -21.73
C SER A 12 3.38 -18.48 -22.75
N GLN A 13 2.19 -18.90 -22.32
CA GLN A 13 1.06 -19.18 -23.22
C GLN A 13 -0.29 -18.78 -22.60
N GLN A 14 -1.07 -17.99 -23.35
CA GLN A 14 -2.50 -17.73 -23.09
C GLN A 14 -3.32 -18.99 -23.40
N THR A 15 -3.50 -19.89 -22.43
CA THR A 15 -4.48 -20.97 -22.54
C THR A 15 -5.46 -20.92 -21.39
N LYS A 16 -6.70 -21.39 -21.59
CA LYS A 16 -7.71 -21.50 -20.51
C LYS A 16 -7.20 -22.27 -19.28
N GLY A 17 -6.17 -23.12 -19.45
CA GLY A 17 -5.54 -23.89 -18.38
C GLY A 17 -4.41 -23.17 -17.64
N SER A 18 -3.91 -22.06 -18.15
CA SER A 18 -2.72 -21.35 -17.62
C SER A 18 -2.93 -20.86 -16.17
N TRP A 19 -4.13 -20.42 -15.85
CA TRP A 19 -4.49 -19.97 -14.51
C TRP A 19 -4.65 -21.09 -13.49
N ASN A 20 -4.67 -22.36 -13.94
CA ASN A 20 -4.72 -23.48 -13.00
C ASN A 20 -3.45 -23.56 -12.14
N ILE A 21 -2.34 -23.00 -12.59
CA ILE A 21 -1.11 -22.89 -11.79
C ILE A 21 -1.34 -21.94 -10.61
N LEU A 22 -1.85 -20.73 -10.86
CA LEU A 22 -2.24 -19.79 -9.80
C LEU A 22 -3.25 -20.45 -8.86
N ARG A 23 -4.32 -21.02 -9.41
CA ARG A 23 -5.33 -21.72 -8.61
C ARG A 23 -4.73 -22.81 -7.74
N ARG A 24 -3.85 -23.66 -8.27
CA ARG A 24 -3.21 -24.72 -7.46
C ARG A 24 -2.30 -24.16 -6.38
N ALA A 25 -1.60 -23.06 -6.66
CA ALA A 25 -0.73 -22.40 -5.71
C ALA A 25 -1.52 -21.72 -4.57
N PHE A 26 -2.67 -21.11 -4.87
CA PHE A 26 -3.41 -20.25 -3.93
C PHE A 26 -4.68 -20.88 -3.33
N ILE A 27 -5.39 -21.76 -4.05
CA ILE A 27 -6.66 -22.38 -3.57
C ILE A 27 -6.42 -23.38 -2.43
N ARG A 28 -5.22 -23.96 -2.33
CA ARG A 28 -4.82 -24.75 -1.16
C ARG A 28 -4.46 -23.80 -0.02
N ARG A 29 -5.49 -23.12 0.51
CA ARG A 29 -5.50 -22.18 1.63
C ARG A 29 -4.30 -22.33 2.55
N SER A 30 -3.23 -21.63 2.22
CA SER A 30 -2.21 -21.33 3.19
C SER A 30 -2.60 -19.98 3.77
N ASP A 31 -2.68 -19.85 5.09
CA ASP A 31 -2.84 -18.56 5.79
C ASP A 31 -1.60 -17.64 5.63
N LEU A 32 -0.80 -17.91 4.60
CA LEU A 32 0.46 -17.25 4.32
C LEU A 32 0.23 -15.97 3.54
N SER A 33 1.04 -14.99 3.90
CA SER A 33 1.17 -13.70 3.24
C SER A 33 1.96 -13.88 1.94
N TRP A 34 1.29 -13.79 0.78
CA TRP A 34 1.91 -13.99 -0.53
C TRP A 34 1.88 -12.73 -1.39
N LEU A 35 2.94 -12.57 -2.19
CA LEU A 35 3.00 -11.63 -3.30
C LEU A 35 3.35 -12.40 -4.58
N CYS A 36 2.54 -12.22 -5.62
CA CYS A 36 2.82 -12.69 -6.97
C CYS A 36 3.23 -11.47 -7.81
N MET A 37 4.39 -11.54 -8.47
CA MET A 37 4.89 -10.43 -9.28
C MET A 37 5.55 -10.97 -10.56
N GLY A 38 5.27 -10.31 -11.69
CA GLY A 38 5.84 -10.67 -12.98
C GLY A 38 4.81 -10.61 -14.10
N ASP A 39 5.12 -11.31 -15.18
CA ASP A 39 4.35 -11.34 -16.43
C ASP A 39 3.18 -12.33 -16.36
N PHE A 40 1.96 -11.78 -16.33
CA PHE A 40 0.74 -12.57 -16.35
C PHE A 40 0.30 -12.94 -17.78
N ASN A 41 0.81 -12.27 -18.82
CA ASN A 41 0.41 -12.47 -20.22
C ASN A 41 -1.09 -12.33 -20.50
N ASP A 42 -1.84 -11.57 -19.69
CA ASP A 42 -3.24 -11.25 -19.97
C ASP A 42 -3.65 -9.91 -19.35
N LEU A 43 -4.76 -9.36 -19.84
CA LEU A 43 -5.24 -8.02 -19.49
C LEU A 43 -6.36 -8.08 -18.46
N GLN A 44 -6.33 -7.17 -17.49
CA GLN A 44 -7.36 -7.07 -16.46
C GLN A 44 -8.51 -6.14 -16.86
N SER A 45 -8.22 -5.13 -17.67
CA SER A 45 -9.16 -4.18 -18.27
C SER A 45 -8.87 -3.98 -19.74
N VAL A 46 -9.86 -3.49 -20.48
CA VAL A 46 -9.65 -2.97 -21.84
C VAL A 46 -8.67 -1.79 -21.85
N ASP A 47 -8.63 -1.00 -20.77
CA ASP A 47 -7.72 0.13 -20.60
C ASP A 47 -6.26 -0.29 -20.46
N ASP A 48 -6.00 -1.58 -20.21
CA ASP A 48 -4.66 -2.12 -20.14
C ASP A 48 -4.03 -2.33 -21.53
N LYS A 49 -4.73 -1.95 -22.61
CA LYS A 49 -4.22 -2.01 -23.98
C LYS A 49 -4.43 -0.70 -24.73
N ARG A 50 -3.41 -0.33 -25.50
CA ARG A 50 -3.50 0.68 -26.57
C ARG A 50 -2.97 0.05 -27.85
N GLY A 51 -3.77 0.08 -28.92
CA GLY A 51 -3.39 -0.48 -30.22
C GLY A 51 -4.59 -0.58 -31.16
N LEU A 52 -4.35 -1.11 -32.35
CA LEU A 52 -5.36 -1.20 -33.43
C LEU A 52 -6.49 -2.19 -33.14
N HIS A 53 -6.16 -3.32 -32.51
CA HIS A 53 -7.11 -4.42 -32.31
C HIS A 53 -7.46 -4.54 -30.83
N ASP A 54 -8.73 -4.76 -30.53
CA ASP A 54 -9.18 -5.01 -29.17
C ASP A 54 -8.71 -6.37 -28.65
N HIS A 55 -8.47 -6.45 -27.34
CA HIS A 55 -8.21 -7.73 -26.69
C HIS A 55 -9.53 -8.48 -26.47
N PRO A 56 -9.61 -9.80 -26.73
CA PRO A 56 -10.84 -10.56 -26.56
C PRO A 56 -11.39 -10.47 -25.13
N HIS A 57 -12.62 -9.94 -24.98
CA HIS A 57 -13.26 -9.78 -23.67
C HIS A 57 -13.34 -11.08 -22.86
N ALA A 58 -13.50 -12.24 -23.51
CA ALA A 58 -13.54 -13.53 -22.84
C ALA A 58 -12.23 -13.87 -22.10
N LEU A 59 -11.08 -13.42 -22.61
CA LEU A 59 -9.78 -13.61 -21.94
C LEU A 59 -9.69 -12.71 -20.71
N ILE A 60 -10.06 -11.43 -20.83
CA ILE A 60 -10.13 -10.47 -19.72
C ILE A 60 -11.00 -11.03 -18.58
N GLN A 61 -12.19 -11.54 -18.90
CA GLN A 61 -13.09 -12.11 -17.89
C GLN A 61 -12.49 -13.37 -17.26
N GLY A 62 -11.90 -14.27 -18.06
CA GLY A 62 -11.25 -15.47 -17.55
C GLY A 62 -10.10 -15.17 -16.60
N TYR A 63 -9.30 -14.14 -16.90
CA TYR A 63 -8.24 -13.67 -16.03
C TYR A 63 -8.78 -13.06 -14.72
N ARG A 64 -9.78 -12.18 -14.81
CA ARG A 64 -10.40 -11.56 -13.63
C ARG A 64 -10.97 -12.60 -12.67
N VAL A 65 -11.69 -13.60 -13.18
CA VAL A 65 -12.22 -14.71 -12.37
C VAL A 65 -11.09 -15.48 -11.70
N ALA A 66 -9.99 -15.78 -12.40
CA ALA A 66 -8.86 -16.48 -11.81
C ALA A 66 -8.20 -15.69 -10.65
N ILE A 67 -8.01 -14.38 -10.83
CA ILE A 67 -7.44 -13.50 -9.80
C ILE A 67 -8.36 -13.40 -8.58
N GLU A 68 -9.67 -13.28 -8.81
CA GLU A 68 -10.68 -13.24 -7.76
C GLU A 68 -10.74 -14.55 -6.96
N GLU A 69 -10.73 -15.71 -7.63
CA GLU A 69 -10.68 -17.03 -6.99
C GLU A 69 -9.40 -17.23 -6.15
N CYS A 70 -8.29 -16.61 -6.56
CA CYS A 70 -7.03 -16.64 -5.82
C CYS A 70 -6.96 -15.57 -4.70
N GLN A 71 -7.99 -14.73 -4.56
CA GLN A 71 -8.04 -13.61 -3.59
C GLN A 71 -6.81 -12.68 -3.69
N LEU A 72 -6.33 -12.49 -4.91
CA LEU A 72 -5.20 -11.62 -5.21
C LEU A 72 -5.70 -10.21 -5.52
N THR A 73 -5.08 -9.22 -4.90
CA THR A 73 -5.39 -7.81 -5.12
C THR A 73 -4.16 -7.11 -5.70
N GLY A 74 -4.37 -6.40 -6.81
CA GLY A 74 -3.31 -5.69 -7.53
C GLY A 74 -2.79 -4.48 -6.77
N ILE A 75 -1.46 -4.33 -6.75
CA ILE A 75 -0.79 -3.12 -6.27
C ILE A 75 -0.82 -2.10 -7.42
N PRO A 76 -1.30 -0.86 -7.19
CA PRO A 76 -1.35 0.16 -8.24
C PRO A 76 0.02 0.45 -8.83
N LEU A 77 0.12 0.44 -10.17
CA LEU A 77 1.32 0.80 -10.90
C LEU A 77 1.44 2.32 -11.01
N LEU A 78 2.55 2.86 -10.55
CA LEU A 78 2.89 4.28 -10.64
C LEU A 78 3.62 4.60 -11.95
N ALA A 79 3.48 5.84 -12.39
CA ALA A 79 4.02 6.38 -13.65
C ALA A 79 3.37 5.79 -14.91
N PHE A 80 4.18 5.29 -15.85
CA PHE A 80 3.68 4.85 -17.15
C PHE A 80 2.82 3.58 -17.00
N PRO A 81 1.62 3.51 -17.61
CA PRO A 81 0.69 2.42 -17.31
C PRO A 81 0.99 1.11 -18.05
N PHE A 82 1.75 1.13 -19.15
CA PHE A 82 2.01 -0.07 -19.97
C PHE A 82 3.38 -0.67 -19.68
N THR A 83 3.43 -1.99 -19.55
CA THR A 83 4.64 -2.74 -19.19
C THR A 83 5.24 -3.49 -20.36
N TRP A 84 4.52 -3.61 -21.47
CA TRP A 84 4.99 -4.17 -22.72
C TRP A 84 4.64 -3.26 -23.89
N GLU A 85 5.48 -3.22 -24.91
CA GLU A 85 5.14 -2.60 -26.18
C GLU A 85 5.88 -3.18 -27.38
N ARG A 86 5.28 -3.02 -28.56
CA ARG A 86 5.87 -3.45 -29.84
C ARG A 86 5.50 -2.49 -30.95
N GLY A 87 6.42 -2.29 -31.89
CA GLY A 87 6.19 -1.48 -33.09
C GLY A 87 6.15 0.03 -32.82
N ARG A 88 6.87 0.51 -31.81
CA ARG A 88 6.99 1.94 -31.50
C ARG A 88 7.38 2.72 -32.75
N GLY A 89 6.61 3.78 -33.05
CA GLY A 89 6.83 4.64 -34.22
C GLY A 89 6.27 4.11 -35.54
N THR A 90 5.45 3.04 -35.51
CA THR A 90 4.75 2.50 -36.68
C THR A 90 3.24 2.62 -36.52
N ASP A 91 2.50 2.46 -37.62
CA ASP A 91 1.03 2.39 -37.59
C ASP A 91 0.49 1.19 -36.78
N HIS A 92 1.35 0.21 -36.51
CA HIS A 92 1.04 -0.99 -35.73
C HIS A 92 1.57 -0.94 -34.29
N TRP A 93 1.81 0.26 -33.73
CA TRP A 93 2.27 0.39 -32.35
C TRP A 93 1.20 -0.13 -31.37
N VAL A 94 1.61 -1.09 -30.55
CA VAL A 94 0.80 -1.67 -29.48
C VAL A 94 1.52 -1.51 -28.15
N GLN A 95 0.75 -1.19 -27.11
CA GLN A 95 1.21 -1.13 -25.72
C GLN A 95 0.22 -1.90 -24.85
N GLU A 96 0.73 -2.70 -23.92
CA GLU A 96 -0.07 -3.56 -23.04
C GLU A 96 0.46 -3.54 -21.60
N ARG A 97 -0.41 -3.73 -20.61
CA ARG A 97 -0.04 -3.98 -19.22
C ARG A 97 -0.15 -5.47 -18.91
N LEU A 98 0.95 -6.19 -19.13
CA LEU A 98 1.09 -7.63 -18.91
C LEU A 98 1.70 -7.95 -17.55
N ASP A 99 2.76 -7.24 -17.18
CA ASP A 99 3.39 -7.35 -15.87
C ASP A 99 2.61 -6.68 -14.73
N ARG A 100 2.47 -7.36 -13.59
CA ARG A 100 1.78 -6.85 -12.39
C ARG A 100 2.43 -7.34 -11.10
N ALA A 101 2.10 -6.69 -9.99
CA ALA A 101 2.32 -7.22 -8.64
C ALA A 101 0.97 -7.32 -7.92
N MET A 102 0.67 -8.48 -7.35
CA MET A 102 -0.59 -8.77 -6.68
C MET A 102 -0.35 -9.49 -5.35
N GLY A 103 -0.90 -8.96 -4.27
CA GLY A 103 -0.76 -9.52 -2.93
C GLY A 103 -2.05 -10.14 -2.42
N THR A 104 -1.94 -11.08 -1.49
CA THR A 104 -3.09 -11.51 -0.68
C THR A 104 -3.46 -10.44 0.34
N GLY A 105 -4.67 -10.50 0.88
CA GLY A 105 -5.14 -9.58 1.93
C GLY A 105 -4.18 -9.44 3.12
N PRO A 106 -3.68 -10.54 3.73
CA PRO A 106 -2.67 -10.48 4.78
C PRO A 106 -1.38 -9.78 4.35
N TRP A 107 -0.92 -10.02 3.12
CA TRP A 107 0.29 -9.37 2.59
C TRP A 107 0.11 -7.85 2.49
N LEU A 108 -1.00 -7.40 1.90
CA LEU A 108 -1.31 -5.98 1.78
C LEU A 108 -1.50 -5.31 3.14
N HIS A 109 -2.04 -6.03 4.12
CA HIS A 109 -2.17 -5.54 5.49
C HIS A 109 -0.82 -5.36 6.19
N HIS A 110 0.16 -6.24 5.94
CA HIS A 110 1.50 -6.12 6.53
C HIS A 110 2.38 -5.09 5.81
N PHE A 111 2.20 -4.93 4.50
CA PHE A 111 3.05 -4.10 3.64
C PHE A 111 2.29 -2.88 3.08
N THR A 112 1.62 -2.12 3.95
CA THR A 112 0.73 -0.99 3.58
C THR A 112 1.41 0.15 2.83
N ASN A 113 2.72 0.33 3.03
CA ASN A 113 3.52 1.39 2.41
C ASN A 113 4.35 0.85 1.24
N THR A 114 3.71 0.05 0.38
CA THR A 114 4.31 -0.50 -0.82
C THR A 114 3.92 0.32 -2.04
N GLU A 115 4.90 0.63 -2.87
CA GLU A 115 4.72 1.30 -4.16
C GLU A 115 5.24 0.36 -5.26
N LEU A 116 4.54 0.31 -6.40
CA LEU A 116 4.97 -0.39 -7.60
C LEU A 116 5.29 0.64 -8.68
N HIS A 117 6.52 0.63 -9.19
CA HIS A 117 6.99 1.59 -10.19
C HIS A 117 7.28 0.89 -11.51
N ASN A 118 6.88 1.52 -12.61
CA ASN A 118 7.25 1.10 -13.96
C ASN A 118 8.57 1.77 -14.38
N LEU A 119 9.60 0.98 -14.64
CA LEU A 119 10.90 1.47 -15.11
C LEU A 119 11.04 1.29 -16.62
N THR A 120 11.66 2.25 -17.30
CA THR A 120 11.86 2.14 -18.75
C THR A 120 13.01 1.19 -19.08
N ALA A 121 12.76 0.21 -19.95
CA ALA A 121 13.82 -0.56 -20.60
C ALA A 121 14.24 0.07 -21.93
N SER A 122 15.53 -0.02 -22.26
CA SER A 122 16.08 0.40 -23.56
C SER A 122 16.24 -0.75 -24.55
N ILE A 123 16.29 -2.00 -24.07
CA ILE A 123 16.68 -3.18 -24.86
C ILE A 123 15.65 -4.33 -24.78
N SER A 124 14.52 -4.11 -24.11
CA SER A 124 13.46 -5.09 -23.91
C SER A 124 12.14 -4.48 -24.34
N ASP A 125 11.26 -5.31 -24.90
CA ASP A 125 9.87 -4.95 -25.16
C ASP A 125 9.05 -4.88 -23.87
N HIS A 126 9.51 -5.56 -22.81
CA HIS A 126 9.03 -5.38 -21.44
C HIS A 126 9.81 -4.32 -20.65
N ASN A 127 9.08 -3.57 -19.84
CA ASN A 127 9.58 -2.64 -18.84
C ASN A 127 9.70 -3.34 -17.46
N PRO A 128 10.84 -3.20 -16.76
CA PRO A 128 11.00 -3.74 -15.41
C PRO A 128 10.04 -3.10 -14.41
N LEU A 129 9.50 -3.92 -13.52
CA LEU A 129 8.74 -3.44 -12.38
C LEU A 129 9.61 -3.36 -11.13
N LEU A 130 9.56 -2.24 -10.42
CA LEU A 130 10.24 -2.03 -9.15
C LEU A 130 9.23 -1.94 -8.01
N LEU A 131 9.27 -2.90 -7.09
CA LEU A 131 8.48 -2.88 -5.87
C LEU A 131 9.29 -2.24 -4.73
N VAL A 132 8.80 -1.14 -4.18
CA VAL A 132 9.44 -0.41 -3.08
C VAL A 132 8.56 -0.51 -1.86
N TYR A 133 9.07 -1.12 -0.79
CA TYR A 133 8.43 -1.09 0.52
C TYR A 133 9.16 -0.11 1.43
N ARG A 134 8.44 0.88 1.96
CA ARG A 134 8.96 1.85 2.93
C ARG A 134 8.41 1.54 4.31
N LYS A 135 9.22 0.89 5.15
CA LYS A 135 8.86 0.64 6.55
C LYS A 135 8.46 1.96 7.22
N GLN A 136 7.23 2.04 7.71
CA GLN A 136 6.79 3.20 8.46
C GLN A 136 7.51 3.19 9.81
N CYS A 137 8.57 3.99 9.93
CA CYS A 137 9.14 4.28 11.23
C CYS A 137 8.16 5.23 11.93
N ILE A 138 7.34 4.69 12.83
CA ILE A 138 6.59 5.51 13.78
C ILE A 138 7.62 6.15 14.70
N TYR A 139 8.08 7.35 14.34
CA TYR A 139 8.79 8.20 15.27
C TYR A 139 7.79 8.59 16.35
N ARG A 140 7.74 7.83 17.44
CA ARG A 140 7.12 8.30 18.68
C ARG A 140 7.88 9.55 19.08
N LYS A 141 7.32 10.73 18.79
CA LYS A 141 7.87 12.00 19.25
C LYS A 141 7.95 11.86 20.76
N HIS A 142 9.15 11.74 21.30
CA HIS A 142 9.35 11.66 22.74
C HIS A 142 9.02 13.05 23.29
N ILE A 143 7.75 13.28 23.62
CA ILE A 143 7.33 14.53 24.27
C ILE A 143 7.94 14.46 25.66
N ARG A 144 9.05 15.19 25.85
CA ARG A 144 9.60 15.42 27.18
C ARG A 144 8.78 16.53 27.81
N PHE A 145 8.20 16.26 28.96
CA PHE A 145 7.63 17.31 29.79
C PHE A 145 8.72 18.35 30.10
N ARG A 146 8.43 19.62 29.82
CA ARG A 146 9.28 20.76 30.18
C ARG A 146 8.44 21.69 31.04
N PHE A 147 9.05 22.19 32.10
CA PHE A 147 8.44 23.11 33.05
C PHE A 147 9.41 24.28 33.24
N GLU A 148 8.89 25.50 33.23
CA GLU A 148 9.70 26.69 33.46
C GLU A 148 9.90 26.90 34.97
N ASN A 149 11.13 26.75 35.45
CA ASN A 149 11.45 26.94 36.87
C ASN A 149 11.09 28.34 37.41
N ALA A 150 10.94 29.33 36.52
CA ALA A 150 10.48 30.68 36.88
C ALA A 150 9.07 30.64 37.51
N TRP A 151 8.20 29.71 37.10
CA TRP A 151 6.84 29.59 37.62
C TRP A 151 6.80 29.28 39.12
N ILE A 152 7.77 28.52 39.65
CA ILE A 152 7.85 28.26 41.11
C ILE A 152 8.17 29.53 41.90
N ARG A 153 8.78 30.53 41.26
CA ARG A 153 9.16 31.79 41.89
C ARG A 153 8.02 32.81 41.91
N GLU A 154 6.96 32.56 41.16
CA GLU A 154 5.78 33.42 41.13
C GLU A 154 4.99 33.24 42.44
N PRO A 155 4.93 34.26 43.33
CA PRO A 155 4.38 34.09 44.68
C PRO A 155 2.92 33.64 44.69
N GLU A 156 2.14 34.05 43.69
CA GLU A 156 0.70 33.82 43.63
C GLU A 156 0.33 32.48 42.97
N LEU A 157 1.23 31.92 42.15
CA LEU A 157 0.96 30.73 41.35
C LEU A 157 0.60 29.52 42.21
N GLY A 158 1.38 29.27 43.26
CA GLY A 158 1.15 28.14 44.15
C GLY A 158 -0.19 28.21 44.89
N GLY A 159 -0.63 29.41 45.25
CA GLY A 159 -1.93 29.65 45.87
C GLY A 159 -3.09 29.45 44.89
N MET A 160 -2.96 29.99 43.68
CA MET A 160 -3.97 29.87 42.62
C MET A 160 -4.19 28.42 42.20
N ILE A 161 -3.11 27.66 41.94
CA ILE A 161 -3.20 26.24 41.58
C ILE A 161 -3.88 25.45 42.69
N ARG A 162 -3.47 25.67 43.96
CA ARG A 162 -4.05 24.96 45.11
C ARG A 162 -5.53 25.22 45.25
N LYS A 163 -5.94 26.50 45.20
CA LYS A 163 -7.35 26.90 45.25
C LYS A 163 -8.16 26.29 44.11
N ALA A 164 -7.65 26.34 42.88
CA ALA A 164 -8.30 25.73 41.71
C ALA A 164 -8.45 24.21 41.84
N TRP A 165 -7.43 23.57 42.42
CA TRP A 165 -7.43 22.13 42.66
C TRP A 165 -8.46 21.75 43.73
N ASP A 166 -8.50 22.48 44.83
CA ASP A 166 -9.42 22.22 45.94
C ASP A 166 -10.87 22.50 45.54
N ASP A 167 -11.12 23.58 44.80
CA ASP A 167 -12.45 23.93 44.26
C ASP A 167 -13.01 22.87 43.29
N THR A 168 -12.15 22.02 42.73
CA THR A 168 -12.52 20.95 41.80
C THR A 168 -12.32 19.55 42.40
N ALA A 169 -12.35 19.43 43.73
CA ALA A 169 -12.27 18.15 44.42
C ALA A 169 -13.43 17.22 44.00
N GLY A 170 -13.10 15.99 43.58
CA GLY A 170 -14.06 14.99 43.08
C GLY A 170 -14.21 14.94 41.56
N GLU A 171 -13.69 15.95 40.84
CA GLU A 171 -13.72 15.99 39.37
C GLU A 171 -12.63 15.11 38.73
N ARG A 172 -12.84 14.80 37.44
CA ARG A 172 -11.82 14.09 36.63
C ARG A 172 -10.58 14.96 36.46
N VAL A 173 -9.41 14.34 36.52
CA VAL A 173 -8.09 15.01 36.45
C VAL A 173 -7.96 15.99 35.26
N LEU A 174 -8.44 15.61 34.07
CA LEU A 174 -8.40 16.50 32.89
C LEU A 174 -9.23 17.78 33.07
N GLN A 175 -10.34 17.67 33.78
CA GLN A 175 -11.25 18.79 34.05
C GLN A 175 -10.64 19.75 35.07
N ARG A 176 -9.95 19.20 36.08
CA ARG A 176 -9.16 19.97 37.05
C ARG A 176 -8.02 20.75 36.38
N PHE A 177 -7.33 20.13 35.41
CA PHE A 177 -6.31 20.81 34.60
C PHE A 177 -6.90 21.94 33.76
N SER A 178 -8.09 21.75 33.16
CA SER A 178 -8.77 22.80 32.40
C SER A 178 -9.08 24.03 33.24
N VAL A 179 -9.62 23.83 34.46
CA VAL A 179 -9.93 24.93 35.39
C VAL A 179 -8.66 25.64 35.88
N CYS A 180 -7.59 24.88 36.18
CA CYS A 180 -6.30 25.49 36.51
C CYS A 180 -5.76 26.34 35.34
N THR A 181 -5.86 25.85 34.11
CA THR A 181 -5.35 26.56 32.92
C THR A 181 -6.13 27.86 32.66
N GLN A 182 -7.45 27.84 32.81
CA GLN A 182 -8.29 29.04 32.68
C GLN A 182 -7.92 30.10 33.71
N ARG A 183 -7.81 29.72 34.99
CA ARG A 183 -7.45 30.66 36.07
C ARG A 183 -6.03 31.22 35.99
N LEU A 184 -5.15 30.57 35.24
CA LEU A 184 -3.79 31.06 34.96
C LEU A 184 -3.74 31.96 33.71
N SER A 185 -4.84 32.04 32.95
CA SER A 185 -4.95 32.84 31.73
C SER A 185 -5.69 34.17 31.94
N ASP A 186 -6.31 34.36 33.12
CA ASP A 186 -7.00 35.57 33.56
C ASP A 186 -6.06 36.48 34.37
#